data_AF-A0AAX4P6M4-F1
#
_entry.id   AF-A0AAX4P6M4-F1
#
_cell.length_a   1.000
_cell.length_b   1.000
_cell.length_c   1.000
_cell.angle_alpha   90.00
_cell.angle_beta   90.00
_cell.angle_gamma   90.00
#
_symmetry.space_group_name_H-M   'P 1'
#
loop_
_entity.id
_entity.type
_entity.pdbx_description
1 polymer ?
#
loop_
_entity_poly.entity_id
_entity_poly.type
_entity_poly.pdbx_seq_one_letter_code
_entity_poly.pdbx_strand_id
1 'polypeptide(L)'
;MKKRGAKSANKSAKRSRRSANRTALDRLRAELKEVEDEQREARKALEEAQKALEEAQKNIKELDKRKADLRAREKKAAAAVQIEEVDHSREANATRECFLTRLPRDLWDVVADKVDENDRAAFSMTCVLFREIQRDRVKGKRWGPLTTNLETSCTFTCSWFEFAAKLPRCVLHSLVKMAAKQNDPITLDLLKDTLAPSRLSVAEFQREIAKGAAWGGHLNLLKKMDSAKELNIHDSVLCWSAANGGDLATIKWLRSKGSQFDQGCVADAAGRGHLEAIKEMRRSKARGTGESARARWSEDAVEEAAEGGHLEVVQWLRQNGCPWNSRTCARAARGGHLEILKWARSQDPPCPWYVGICSQAAEGGHLEILKFARGQDPPCPWSAGTSIRAAEEGHLHVLKWARSQDPPCPWSEVTCYCAARGGQLDVLKWLRSQDPPCPWSEGTCFYAALRGQLEVLKFARGQDPPCPWSRNRCRAEAKYKGHQHVIDWIDQQEDESDVE
;
A
#
# COMPACT_ATOMS: atom_id res chain seq x y z
N MET A 1 -6.42 -8.46 105.00
CA MET A 1 -6.94 -9.14 103.78
C MET A 1 -6.32 -8.70 102.44
N LYS A 2 -5.54 -7.60 102.31
CA LYS A 2 -5.02 -7.13 101.00
C LYS A 2 -3.84 -7.92 100.35
N LYS A 3 -3.11 -8.78 101.06
CA LYS A 3 -1.97 -9.55 100.49
C LYS A 3 -2.31 -10.91 99.85
N ARG A 4 -3.49 -11.51 100.13
CA ARG A 4 -3.93 -12.79 99.54
C ARG A 4 -4.57 -12.63 98.15
N GLY A 5 -5.25 -11.51 97.88
CA GLY A 5 -5.86 -11.21 96.57
C GLY A 5 -4.83 -11.01 95.44
N ALA A 6 -3.71 -10.33 95.72
CA ALA A 6 -2.67 -10.06 94.71
C ALA A 6 -1.92 -11.32 94.24
N LYS A 7 -1.72 -12.33 95.12
CA LYS A 7 -1.08 -13.61 94.74
C LYS A 7 -2.01 -14.51 93.91
N SER A 8 -3.32 -14.49 94.18
CA SER A 8 -4.32 -15.25 93.41
C SER A 8 -4.53 -14.66 92.00
N ALA A 9 -4.66 -13.34 91.90
CA ALA A 9 -4.78 -12.64 90.62
C ALA A 9 -3.54 -12.83 89.72
N ASN A 10 -2.34 -12.83 90.30
CA ASN A 10 -1.08 -13.04 89.55
C ASN A 10 -0.92 -14.49 89.06
N LYS A 11 -1.41 -15.50 89.79
CA LYS A 11 -1.45 -16.90 89.32
C LYS A 11 -2.47 -17.11 88.19
N SER A 12 -3.65 -16.48 88.28
CA SER A 12 -4.67 -16.54 87.23
C SER A 12 -4.21 -15.87 85.94
N ALA A 13 -3.60 -14.67 86.03
CA ALA A 13 -3.02 -13.96 84.89
C ALA A 13 -1.87 -14.75 84.21
N LYS A 14 -1.01 -15.43 84.99
CA LYS A 14 0.03 -16.32 84.44
C LYS A 14 -0.54 -17.55 83.73
N ARG A 15 -1.61 -18.16 84.25
CA ARG A 15 -2.30 -19.28 83.58
C ARG A 15 -2.98 -18.84 82.29
N SER A 16 -3.65 -17.69 82.30
CA SER A 16 -4.29 -17.10 81.12
C SER A 16 -3.27 -16.77 80.03
N ARG A 17 -2.11 -16.17 80.39
CA ARG A 17 -1.02 -15.92 79.44
C ARG A 17 -0.39 -17.20 78.89
N ARG A 18 -0.22 -18.24 79.72
CA ARG A 18 0.28 -19.54 79.24
C ARG A 18 -0.71 -20.24 78.31
N SER A 19 -2.01 -20.13 78.58
CA SER A 19 -3.06 -20.64 77.70
C SER A 19 -3.08 -19.90 76.37
N ALA A 20 -3.07 -18.57 76.39
CA ALA A 20 -3.04 -17.75 75.19
C ALA A 20 -1.77 -17.99 74.35
N ASN A 21 -0.61 -18.12 75.00
CA ASN A 21 0.64 -18.46 74.31
C ASN A 21 0.61 -19.87 73.71
N ARG A 22 -0.03 -20.84 74.36
CA ARG A 22 -0.20 -22.18 73.81
C ARG A 22 -1.11 -22.16 72.58
N THR A 23 -2.23 -21.45 72.65
CA THR A 23 -3.14 -21.29 71.51
C THR A 23 -2.49 -20.56 70.34
N ALA A 24 -1.68 -19.53 70.60
CA ALA A 24 -0.92 -18.83 69.56
C ALA A 24 0.15 -19.74 68.92
N LEU A 25 0.82 -20.56 69.73
CA LEU A 25 1.84 -21.49 69.26
C LEU A 25 1.24 -22.67 68.47
N ASP A 26 0.05 -23.13 68.83
CA ASP A 26 -0.68 -24.14 68.07
C ASP A 26 -1.21 -23.59 66.72
N ARG A 27 -1.59 -22.31 66.66
CA ARG A 27 -1.93 -21.63 65.38
C ARG A 27 -0.71 -21.50 64.45
N LEU A 28 0.41 -21.02 64.98
CA LEU A 28 1.65 -20.91 64.19
C LEU A 28 2.15 -22.28 63.68
N ARG A 29 1.95 -23.35 64.44
CA ARG A 29 2.24 -24.73 63.99
C ARG A 29 1.32 -25.20 62.88
N ALA A 30 0.05 -24.80 62.91
CA ALA A 30 -0.90 -25.12 61.84
C ALA A 30 -0.55 -24.36 60.55
N GLU A 31 -0.25 -23.06 60.65
CA GLU A 31 0.20 -22.23 59.52
C GLU A 31 1.52 -22.74 58.93
N LEU A 32 2.48 -23.14 59.77
CA LEU A 32 3.75 -23.71 59.29
C LEU A 32 3.51 -25.03 58.53
N LYS A 33 2.61 -25.88 59.01
CA LYS A 33 2.27 -27.14 58.35
C LYS A 33 1.59 -26.89 57.00
N GLU A 34 0.71 -25.89 56.91
CA GLU A 34 0.06 -25.50 55.66
C GLU A 34 1.09 -25.02 54.63
N VAL A 35 2.04 -24.17 55.03
CA VAL A 35 3.14 -23.73 54.15
C VAL A 35 4.05 -24.89 53.73
N GLU A 36 4.33 -25.84 54.63
CA GLU A 36 5.11 -27.04 54.31
C GLU A 36 4.41 -27.96 53.29
N ASP A 37 3.09 -28.12 53.42
CA ASP A 37 2.27 -28.90 52.49
C ASP A 37 2.17 -28.20 51.12
N GLU A 38 2.00 -26.87 51.09
CA GLU A 38 2.04 -26.07 49.85
C GLU A 38 3.41 -26.15 49.15
N GLN A 39 4.51 -26.07 49.90
CA GLN A 39 5.85 -26.24 49.33
C GLN A 39 6.07 -27.65 48.78
N ARG A 40 5.47 -28.68 49.39
CA ARG A 40 5.57 -30.05 48.90
C ARG A 40 4.83 -30.21 47.56
N GLU A 41 3.64 -29.64 47.43
CA GLU A 41 2.89 -29.67 46.17
C GLU A 41 3.57 -28.84 45.08
N ALA A 42 4.13 -27.67 45.42
CA ALA A 42 4.93 -26.87 44.48
C ALA A 42 6.17 -27.62 43.97
N ARG A 43 6.84 -28.42 44.83
CA ARG A 43 7.99 -29.25 44.43
C ARG A 43 7.58 -30.39 43.47
N LYS A 44 6.42 -31.04 43.69
CA LYS A 44 5.91 -32.06 42.77
C LYS A 44 5.58 -31.47 41.40
N ALA A 45 4.91 -30.31 41.37
CA ALA A 45 4.59 -29.62 40.12
C ALA A 45 5.85 -29.21 39.34
N LEU A 46 6.92 -28.79 40.04
CA LEU A 46 8.20 -28.49 39.41
C LEU A 46 8.86 -29.74 38.79
N GLU A 47 8.79 -30.89 39.46
CA GLU A 47 9.34 -32.15 38.95
C GLU A 47 8.58 -32.66 37.72
N GLU A 48 7.26 -32.50 37.69
CA GLU A 48 6.43 -32.80 36.51
C GLU A 48 6.74 -31.87 35.34
N ALA A 49 6.92 -30.58 35.59
CA ALA A 49 7.32 -29.60 34.57
C ALA A 49 8.72 -29.91 34.00
N GLN A 50 9.65 -30.39 34.84
CA GLN A 50 10.99 -30.81 34.39
C GLN A 50 10.92 -32.04 33.48
N LYS A 51 10.10 -33.05 33.81
CA LYS A 51 9.89 -34.22 32.95
C LYS A 51 9.28 -33.85 31.60
N ALA A 52 8.30 -32.94 31.59
CA ALA A 52 7.71 -32.43 30.35
C ALA A 52 8.74 -31.67 29.49
N LEU A 53 9.66 -30.92 30.10
CA LEU A 53 10.72 -30.21 29.39
C LEU A 53 11.73 -31.18 28.75
N GLU A 54 12.12 -32.24 29.46
CA GLU A 54 13.01 -33.28 28.90
C GLU A 54 12.38 -34.01 27.71
N GLU A 55 11.08 -34.29 27.78
CA GLU A 55 10.35 -34.91 26.68
C GLU A 55 10.22 -33.97 25.46
N ALA A 56 9.95 -32.68 25.69
CA ALA A 56 9.98 -31.67 24.64
C ALA A 56 11.36 -31.55 23.98
N GLN A 57 12.44 -31.63 24.75
CA GLN A 57 13.82 -31.62 24.22
C GLN A 57 14.12 -32.86 23.36
N LYS A 58 13.59 -34.05 23.71
CA LYS A 58 13.70 -35.24 22.86
C LYS A 58 12.96 -35.06 21.53
N ASN A 59 11.75 -34.50 21.57
CA ASN A 59 10.96 -34.24 20.36
C ASN A 59 11.63 -33.23 19.42
N ILE A 60 12.27 -32.19 19.97
CA ILE A 60 13.06 -31.22 19.18
C ILE A 60 14.23 -31.90 18.47
N LYS A 61 14.99 -32.75 19.19
CA LYS A 61 16.11 -33.50 18.57
C LYS A 61 15.65 -34.43 17.45
N GLU A 62 14.48 -35.05 17.57
CA GLU A 62 13.94 -35.90 16.51
C GLU A 62 13.46 -35.08 15.30
N LEU A 63 12.87 -33.90 15.52
CA LEU A 63 12.52 -32.97 14.45
C LEU A 63 13.74 -32.46 13.69
N ASP A 64 14.84 -32.15 14.39
CA ASP A 64 16.09 -31.73 13.76
C ASP A 64 16.69 -32.84 12.89
N LYS A 65 16.59 -34.10 13.32
CA LYS A 65 17.00 -35.26 12.51
C LYS A 65 16.15 -35.39 11.24
N ARG A 66 14.82 -35.28 11.35
CA ARG A 66 13.91 -35.31 10.18
C ARG A 66 14.19 -34.16 9.21
N LYS A 67 14.53 -32.98 9.72
CA LYS A 67 14.90 -31.81 8.92
C LYS A 67 16.22 -32.01 8.17
N ALA A 68 17.19 -32.68 8.78
CA ALA A 68 18.44 -33.05 8.12
C ALA A 68 18.21 -34.07 6.98
N ASP A 69 17.35 -35.07 7.20
CA ASP A 69 17.00 -36.07 6.17
C ASP A 69 16.27 -35.44 4.97
N LEU A 70 15.36 -34.48 5.22
CA LEU A 70 14.69 -33.72 4.16
C LEU A 70 15.69 -32.90 3.34
N ARG A 71 16.63 -32.20 4.00
CA ARG A 71 17.69 -31.45 3.31
C ARG A 71 18.59 -32.34 2.45
N ALA A 72 18.87 -33.57 2.91
CA ALA A 72 19.65 -34.54 2.14
C ALA A 72 18.88 -35.01 0.89
N ARG A 73 17.56 -35.21 1.01
CA ARG A 73 16.68 -35.56 -0.13
C ARG A 73 16.56 -34.42 -1.14
N GLU A 74 16.42 -33.19 -0.68
CA GLU A 74 16.42 -31.98 -1.53
C GLU A 74 17.73 -31.84 -2.30
N LYS A 75 18.87 -32.04 -1.64
CA LYS A 75 20.19 -31.98 -2.30
C LYS A 75 20.35 -33.06 -3.38
N LYS A 76 19.79 -34.25 -3.15
CA LYS A 76 19.79 -35.35 -4.13
C LYS A 76 18.85 -35.07 -5.31
N ALA A 77 17.69 -34.46 -5.06
CA ALA A 77 16.76 -34.03 -6.12
C ALA A 77 17.35 -32.88 -6.96
N ALA A 78 18.01 -31.91 -6.33
CA ALA A 78 18.67 -30.80 -7.02
C ALA A 78 19.82 -31.27 -7.95
N ALA A 79 20.56 -32.31 -7.55
CA ALA A 79 21.61 -32.89 -8.40
C ALA A 79 21.06 -33.65 -9.62
N ALA A 80 19.86 -34.23 -9.52
CA ALA A 80 19.20 -34.89 -10.65
C ALA A 80 18.66 -33.88 -11.68
N VAL A 81 18.11 -32.74 -11.22
CA VAL A 81 17.62 -31.65 -12.09
C VAL A 81 18.75 -30.97 -12.86
N GLN A 82 19.96 -30.86 -12.27
CA GLN A 82 21.12 -30.28 -12.95
C GLN A 82 21.59 -31.08 -14.18
N ILE A 83 21.33 -32.39 -14.25
CA ILE A 83 21.78 -33.24 -15.37
C ILE A 83 20.82 -33.11 -16.58
N GLU A 84 19.51 -32.90 -16.35
CA GLU A 84 18.53 -32.67 -17.42
C GLU A 84 18.51 -31.21 -17.93
N GLU A 85 18.89 -30.22 -17.10
CA GLU A 85 18.90 -28.79 -17.50
C GLU A 85 19.96 -28.42 -18.54
N VAL A 86 21.05 -29.20 -18.65
CA VAL A 86 22.16 -28.86 -19.58
C VAL A 86 21.78 -29.10 -21.04
N ASP A 87 20.95 -30.10 -21.34
CA ASP A 87 20.57 -30.45 -22.72
C ASP A 87 19.46 -29.57 -23.32
N HIS A 88 18.55 -29.03 -22.51
CA HIS A 88 17.44 -28.17 -22.99
C HIS A 88 17.75 -26.66 -23.00
N SER A 89 18.88 -26.26 -22.42
CA SER A 89 19.31 -24.87 -22.27
C SER A 89 19.73 -24.21 -23.60
N ARG A 90 20.29 -24.97 -24.55
CA ARG A 90 20.82 -24.43 -25.80
C ARG A 90 19.74 -24.04 -26.82
N GLU A 91 18.66 -24.80 -26.96
CA GLU A 91 17.58 -24.48 -27.91
C GLU A 91 16.58 -23.43 -27.36
N ALA A 92 16.36 -23.38 -26.05
CA ALA A 92 15.43 -22.42 -25.44
C ALA A 92 15.95 -20.97 -25.45
N ASN A 93 17.26 -20.76 -25.39
CA ASN A 93 17.86 -19.42 -25.34
C ASN A 93 17.75 -18.65 -26.67
N ALA A 94 17.75 -19.33 -27.82
CA ALA A 94 17.58 -18.71 -29.13
C ALA A 94 16.15 -18.12 -29.33
N THR A 95 15.13 -18.79 -28.80
CA THR A 95 13.72 -18.38 -28.92
C THR A 95 13.32 -17.31 -27.89
N ARG A 96 14.02 -17.27 -26.74
CA ARG A 96 13.78 -16.33 -25.63
C ARG A 96 14.24 -14.90 -25.91
N GLU A 97 15.26 -14.69 -26.74
CA GLU A 97 15.72 -13.35 -27.16
C GLU A 97 14.69 -12.56 -27.96
N CYS A 98 13.79 -13.26 -28.66
CA CYS A 98 12.76 -12.65 -29.50
C CYS A 98 11.56 -12.09 -28.71
N PHE A 99 11.42 -12.45 -27.42
CA PHE A 99 10.20 -12.17 -26.65
C PHE A 99 10.25 -10.86 -25.86
N LEU A 100 11.41 -10.51 -25.30
CA LEU A 100 11.60 -9.27 -24.53
C LEU A 100 11.49 -8.00 -25.40
N THR A 101 11.77 -8.11 -26.70
CA THR A 101 11.64 -7.03 -27.67
C THR A 101 10.20 -6.80 -28.16
N ARG A 102 9.23 -7.62 -27.72
CA ARG A 102 7.83 -7.61 -28.22
C ARG A 102 6.76 -7.24 -27.19
N LEU A 103 7.13 -6.93 -25.94
CA LEU A 103 6.16 -6.45 -24.94
C LEU A 103 5.64 -5.05 -25.30
N PRO A 104 4.32 -4.80 -25.27
CA PRO A 104 3.75 -3.47 -25.53
C PRO A 104 4.29 -2.42 -24.56
N ARG A 105 4.54 -1.21 -25.05
CA ARG A 105 5.13 -0.10 -24.29
C ARG A 105 4.30 0.25 -23.04
N ASP A 106 2.99 0.24 -23.18
CA ASP A 106 2.03 0.59 -22.13
C ASP A 106 2.14 -0.30 -20.88
N LEU A 107 2.54 -1.57 -21.05
CA LEU A 107 2.70 -2.50 -19.94
C LEU A 107 3.99 -2.20 -19.15
N TRP A 108 5.02 -1.70 -19.83
CA TRP A 108 6.25 -1.25 -19.20
C TRP A 108 6.08 0.06 -18.45
N ASP A 109 5.19 0.94 -18.93
CA ASP A 109 4.85 2.18 -18.23
C ASP A 109 4.16 1.89 -16.88
N VAL A 110 3.22 0.93 -16.84
CA VAL A 110 2.60 0.47 -15.57
C VAL A 110 3.62 -0.15 -14.60
N VAL A 111 4.61 -0.88 -15.11
CA VAL A 111 5.70 -1.43 -14.29
C VAL A 111 6.61 -0.32 -13.76
N ALA A 112 6.93 0.67 -14.59
CA ALA A 112 7.74 1.83 -14.19
C ALA A 112 7.04 2.63 -13.08
N ASP A 113 5.75 2.91 -13.23
CA ASP A 113 4.93 3.63 -12.23
C ASP A 113 4.93 2.91 -10.88
N LYS A 114 4.76 1.58 -10.86
CA LYS A 114 4.78 0.78 -9.61
C LYS A 114 6.16 0.66 -8.97
N VAL A 115 7.23 0.68 -9.77
CA VAL A 115 8.61 0.74 -9.25
C VAL A 115 8.88 2.12 -8.64
N ASP A 116 8.37 3.20 -9.25
CA ASP A 116 8.45 4.55 -8.72
C ASP A 116 7.67 4.71 -7.40
N GLU A 117 6.60 3.96 -7.18
CA GLU A 117 5.88 3.86 -5.90
C GLU A 117 6.61 3.03 -4.82
N ASN A 118 7.78 2.47 -5.13
CA ASN A 118 8.64 1.69 -4.22
C ASN A 118 7.98 0.38 -3.72
N ASP A 119 7.10 -0.22 -4.53
CA ASP A 119 6.54 -1.53 -4.24
C ASP A 119 7.52 -2.64 -4.67
N ARG A 120 8.30 -3.13 -3.70
CA ARG A 120 9.19 -4.31 -3.85
C ARG A 120 8.41 -5.56 -4.29
N ALA A 121 7.14 -5.67 -3.89
CA ALA A 121 6.28 -6.77 -4.29
C ALA A 121 5.83 -6.59 -5.74
N ALA A 122 5.54 -5.38 -6.23
CA ALA A 122 5.21 -5.14 -7.64
C ALA A 122 6.36 -5.53 -8.59
N PHE A 123 7.60 -5.19 -8.24
CA PHE A 123 8.75 -5.60 -9.03
C PHE A 123 8.97 -7.13 -9.00
N SER A 124 8.88 -7.73 -7.81
CA SER A 124 8.99 -9.18 -7.65
C SER A 124 7.85 -9.92 -8.37
N MET A 125 6.62 -9.41 -8.28
CA MET A 125 5.43 -9.90 -9.00
C MET A 125 5.57 -9.72 -10.50
N THR A 126 6.20 -8.66 -11.00
CA THR A 126 6.47 -8.50 -12.44
C THR A 126 7.43 -9.59 -12.93
N CYS A 127 8.46 -9.92 -12.15
CA CYS A 127 9.35 -11.03 -12.43
C CYS A 127 8.67 -12.41 -12.28
N VAL A 128 7.69 -12.55 -11.38
CA VAL A 128 6.91 -13.79 -11.17
C VAL A 128 5.83 -13.99 -12.25
N LEU A 129 5.08 -12.95 -12.63
CA LEU A 129 4.15 -12.94 -13.77
C LEU A 129 4.88 -13.29 -15.06
N PHE A 130 6.09 -12.74 -15.24
CA PHE A 130 6.94 -13.09 -16.37
C PHE A 130 7.32 -14.59 -16.37
N ARG A 131 7.54 -15.20 -15.19
CA ARG A 131 7.79 -16.64 -15.04
C ARG A 131 6.56 -17.51 -15.32
N GLU A 132 5.36 -17.09 -14.91
CA GLU A 132 4.12 -17.82 -15.18
C GLU A 132 3.74 -17.77 -16.67
N ILE A 133 3.84 -16.61 -17.31
CA ILE A 133 3.59 -16.44 -18.75
C ILE A 133 4.57 -17.27 -19.60
N GLN A 134 5.81 -17.42 -19.16
CA GLN A 134 6.80 -18.34 -19.77
C GLN A 134 6.42 -19.82 -19.57
N ARG A 135 5.91 -20.19 -18.39
CA ARG A 135 5.55 -21.57 -18.03
C ARG A 135 4.34 -22.08 -18.83
N ASP A 136 3.38 -21.20 -19.13
CA ASP A 136 2.14 -21.58 -19.83
C ASP A 136 2.30 -21.69 -21.36
N ARG A 137 3.22 -20.94 -21.96
CA ARG A 137 3.52 -21.06 -23.41
C ARG A 137 4.33 -22.31 -23.77
N VAL A 138 5.17 -22.81 -22.87
CA VAL A 138 5.93 -24.06 -23.08
C VAL A 138 5.03 -25.30 -23.02
N LYS A 139 3.84 -25.21 -22.40
CA LYS A 139 2.93 -26.36 -22.22
C LYS A 139 1.73 -26.41 -23.16
N GLY A 140 1.57 -25.45 -24.08
CA GLY A 140 0.60 -25.54 -25.19
C GLY A 140 -0.87 -25.76 -24.79
N LYS A 141 -1.32 -25.29 -23.62
CA LYS A 141 -2.73 -25.46 -23.16
C LYS A 141 -3.55 -24.17 -23.25
N ARG A 142 -4.80 -24.32 -23.71
CA ARG A 142 -5.84 -23.28 -23.78
C ARG A 142 -6.37 -22.98 -22.36
N TRP A 143 -6.71 -21.72 -22.11
CA TRP A 143 -6.98 -21.16 -20.78
C TRP A 143 -8.21 -21.76 -20.06
N GLY A 144 -8.08 -21.99 -18.75
CA GLY A 144 -9.14 -22.26 -17.77
C GLY A 144 -8.81 -21.53 -16.44
N PRO A 145 -9.74 -21.46 -15.45
CA PRO A 145 -9.63 -20.53 -14.33
C PRO A 145 -8.51 -20.89 -13.34
N LEU A 146 -7.76 -19.87 -12.93
CA LEU A 146 -6.58 -19.92 -12.06
C LEU A 146 -6.93 -20.44 -10.65
N THR A 147 -6.46 -21.64 -10.31
CA THR A 147 -6.40 -22.08 -8.91
C THR A 147 -4.98 -21.86 -8.37
N THR A 148 -4.88 -21.00 -7.36
CA THR A 148 -3.65 -20.65 -6.64
C THR A 148 -3.12 -21.85 -5.87
N ASN A 149 -1.97 -22.39 -6.28
CA ASN A 149 -1.09 -23.15 -5.40
C ASN A 149 0.36 -22.77 -5.70
N LEU A 150 0.90 -21.90 -4.84
CA LEU A 150 2.29 -21.45 -4.87
C LEU A 150 3.18 -22.50 -4.19
N GLU A 151 3.97 -23.22 -4.97
CA GLU A 151 5.24 -23.77 -4.50
C GLU A 151 6.38 -23.25 -5.38
N THR A 152 7.31 -22.56 -4.73
CA THR A 152 8.38 -21.77 -5.33
C THR A 152 9.71 -22.54 -5.34
N SER A 153 10.17 -22.99 -6.51
CA SER A 153 11.60 -23.10 -6.79
C SER A 153 11.90 -23.17 -8.29
N CYS A 154 12.34 -22.07 -8.88
CA CYS A 154 13.13 -22.09 -10.13
C CYS A 154 14.20 -20.99 -10.02
N THR A 155 15.46 -21.39 -10.14
CA THR A 155 16.63 -20.53 -10.25
C THR A 155 16.85 -20.16 -11.72
N PHE A 156 17.01 -18.87 -12.03
CA PHE A 156 17.37 -18.43 -13.39
C PHE A 156 18.85 -18.72 -13.64
N THR A 157 19.18 -19.26 -14.81
CA THR A 157 20.56 -19.42 -15.31
C THR A 157 21.02 -18.26 -16.22
N CYS A 158 20.14 -17.34 -16.61
CA CYS A 158 20.57 -16.01 -17.06
C CYS A 158 20.92 -15.20 -15.83
N SER A 159 22.15 -14.68 -15.76
CA SER A 159 22.49 -13.72 -14.73
C SER A 159 21.56 -12.51 -14.86
N TRP A 160 21.19 -11.90 -13.74
CA TRP A 160 20.44 -10.64 -13.70
C TRP A 160 20.99 -9.60 -14.70
N PHE A 161 22.29 -9.66 -14.98
CA PHE A 161 23.06 -8.79 -15.87
C PHE A 161 22.63 -8.89 -17.34
N GLU A 162 22.35 -10.09 -17.86
CA GLU A 162 21.87 -10.27 -19.25
C GLU A 162 20.42 -9.82 -19.42
N PHE A 163 19.63 -9.93 -18.34
CA PHE A 163 18.23 -9.50 -18.31
C PHE A 163 18.12 -7.97 -18.25
N ALA A 164 18.89 -7.32 -17.39
CA ALA A 164 18.92 -5.86 -17.27
C ALA A 164 19.31 -5.18 -18.59
N ALA A 165 20.24 -5.76 -19.36
CA ALA A 165 20.65 -5.27 -20.68
C ALA A 165 19.50 -5.24 -21.71
N LYS A 166 18.43 -6.02 -21.51
CA LYS A 166 17.29 -6.15 -22.42
C LYS A 166 16.10 -5.25 -22.02
N LEU A 167 16.18 -4.53 -20.90
CA LEU A 167 15.09 -3.69 -20.39
C LEU A 167 14.89 -2.40 -21.21
N PRO A 168 13.64 -1.91 -21.30
CA PRO A 168 13.36 -0.58 -21.85
C PRO A 168 14.01 0.54 -21.02
N ARG A 169 14.31 1.65 -21.68
CA ARG A 169 14.97 2.81 -21.06
C ARG A 169 14.21 3.38 -19.86
N CYS A 170 12.87 3.40 -19.88
CA CYS A 170 12.05 3.86 -18.76
C CYS A 170 12.25 3.01 -17.49
N VAL A 171 12.24 1.68 -17.62
CA VAL A 171 12.46 0.73 -16.53
C VAL A 171 13.86 0.88 -15.94
N LEU A 172 14.85 1.13 -16.81
CA LEU A 172 16.23 1.36 -16.39
C LEU A 172 16.37 2.62 -15.54
N HIS A 173 15.70 3.73 -15.89
CA HIS A 173 15.67 4.92 -15.04
C HIS A 173 15.10 4.61 -13.65
N SER A 174 13.95 3.95 -13.57
CA SER A 174 13.30 3.64 -12.30
C SER A 174 14.15 2.69 -11.43
N LEU A 175 14.88 1.75 -12.05
CA LEU A 175 15.81 0.87 -11.34
C LEU A 175 17.01 1.59 -10.74
N VAL A 176 17.66 2.48 -11.50
CA VAL A 176 18.78 3.29 -11.00
C VAL A 176 18.33 4.18 -9.84
N LYS A 177 17.18 4.84 -10.00
CA LYS A 177 16.56 5.68 -8.97
C LYS A 177 16.24 4.87 -7.71
N MET A 178 15.67 3.67 -7.85
CA MET A 178 15.37 2.77 -6.72
C MET A 178 16.64 2.33 -5.98
N ALA A 179 17.68 1.90 -6.71
CA ALA A 179 18.95 1.48 -6.12
C ALA A 179 19.63 2.63 -5.35
N ALA A 180 19.62 3.83 -5.93
CA ALA A 180 20.13 5.03 -5.27
C ALA A 180 19.29 5.44 -4.05
N LYS A 181 17.96 5.30 -4.11
CA LYS A 181 17.06 5.53 -2.97
C LYS A 181 17.35 4.58 -1.79
N GLN A 182 17.76 3.35 -2.07
CA GLN A 182 18.14 2.36 -1.06
C GLN A 182 19.60 2.45 -0.63
N ASN A 183 20.41 3.30 -1.29
CA ASN A 183 21.86 3.36 -1.13
C ASN A 183 22.51 1.99 -1.27
N ASP A 184 22.18 1.30 -2.36
CA ASP A 184 22.78 0.01 -2.73
C ASP A 184 23.94 0.22 -3.71
N PRO A 185 25.19 0.34 -3.23
CA PRO A 185 26.35 0.60 -4.09
C PRO A 185 26.65 -0.58 -5.02
N ILE A 186 26.35 -1.82 -4.61
CA ILE A 186 26.61 -3.01 -5.42
C ILE A 186 25.75 -2.97 -6.68
N THR A 187 24.46 -2.69 -6.51
CA THR A 187 23.54 -2.56 -7.64
C THR A 187 23.87 -1.34 -8.49
N LEU A 188 24.31 -0.22 -7.90
CA LEU A 188 24.70 0.98 -8.66
C LEU A 188 25.97 0.80 -9.50
N ASP A 189 27.03 0.22 -8.93
CA ASP A 189 28.28 -0.05 -9.64
C ASP A 189 28.04 -1.04 -10.78
N LEU A 190 27.21 -2.05 -10.52
CA LEU A 190 26.79 -2.99 -11.53
C LEU A 190 26.00 -2.34 -12.66
N LEU A 191 25.00 -1.51 -12.33
CA LEU A 191 24.21 -0.80 -13.32
C LEU A 191 25.10 0.16 -14.11
N LYS A 192 26.12 0.77 -13.50
CA LYS A 192 27.10 1.60 -14.19
C LYS A 192 27.87 0.79 -15.23
N ASP A 193 28.43 -0.37 -14.85
CA ASP A 193 29.22 -1.22 -15.75
C ASP A 193 28.37 -1.84 -16.88
N THR A 194 27.09 -2.12 -16.61
CA THR A 194 26.17 -2.76 -17.56
C THR A 194 25.48 -1.75 -18.49
N LEU A 195 25.24 -0.51 -18.04
CA LEU A 195 24.46 0.52 -18.77
C LEU A 195 25.30 1.56 -19.50
N ALA A 196 26.56 1.75 -19.10
CA ALA A 196 27.45 2.78 -19.64
C ALA A 196 27.74 2.70 -21.16
N PRO A 197 27.64 1.57 -21.89
CA PRO A 197 28.04 1.58 -23.31
C PRO A 197 26.97 1.97 -24.35
N SER A 198 25.65 2.04 -24.07
CA SER A 198 24.70 2.20 -25.21
C SER A 198 23.28 2.75 -24.97
N ARG A 199 22.81 3.01 -23.74
CA ARG A 199 21.37 3.35 -23.53
C ARG A 199 21.05 4.56 -22.66
N LEU A 200 21.91 4.92 -21.72
CA LEU A 200 21.82 6.14 -20.94
C LEU A 200 23.13 6.91 -21.06
N SER A 201 23.04 8.23 -21.25
CA SER A 201 24.23 9.05 -21.11
C SER A 201 24.71 9.05 -19.66
N VAL A 202 26.02 9.24 -19.46
CA VAL A 202 26.61 9.34 -18.11
C VAL A 202 25.90 10.42 -17.28
N ALA A 203 25.54 11.54 -17.91
CA ALA A 203 24.82 12.63 -17.28
C ALA A 203 23.40 12.21 -16.81
N GLU A 204 22.67 11.43 -17.61
CA GLU A 204 21.34 10.93 -17.22
C GLU A 204 21.44 9.93 -16.07
N PHE A 205 22.42 9.03 -16.12
CA PHE A 205 22.67 8.07 -15.05
C PHE A 205 22.99 8.76 -13.72
N GLN A 206 23.90 9.74 -13.74
CA GLN A 206 24.23 10.57 -12.58
C GLN A 206 23.01 11.34 -12.08
N ARG A 207 22.16 11.87 -12.98
CA ARG A 207 20.94 12.56 -12.61
C ARG A 207 19.95 11.65 -11.87
N GLU A 208 19.74 10.42 -12.32
CA GLU A 208 18.84 9.47 -11.65
C GLU A 208 19.39 9.00 -10.29
N ILE A 209 20.71 8.82 -10.17
CA ILE A 209 21.35 8.55 -8.88
C ILE A 209 21.11 9.72 -7.92
N ALA A 210 21.33 10.96 -8.38
CA ALA A 210 21.12 12.14 -7.56
C ALA A 210 19.68 12.26 -7.06
N LYS A 211 18.69 12.00 -7.93
CA LYS A 211 17.26 11.98 -7.54
C LYS A 211 16.97 10.91 -6.50
N GLY A 212 17.41 9.68 -6.72
CA GLY A 212 17.23 8.58 -5.78
C GLY A 212 17.90 8.86 -4.44
N ALA A 213 19.15 9.33 -4.46
CA ALA A 213 19.92 9.67 -3.26
C ALA A 213 19.27 10.82 -2.46
N ALA A 214 18.77 11.86 -3.13
CA ALA A 214 18.03 12.94 -2.50
C ALA A 214 16.71 12.46 -1.88
N TRP A 215 15.99 11.58 -2.57
CA TRP A 215 14.77 10.99 -2.03
C TRP A 215 15.04 10.08 -0.82
N GLY A 216 16.11 9.30 -0.87
CA GLY A 216 16.52 8.40 0.22
C GLY A 216 17.24 9.07 1.39
N GLY A 217 17.58 10.37 1.31
CA GLY A 217 18.32 11.09 2.35
C GLY A 217 19.82 10.75 2.42
N HIS A 218 20.41 10.27 1.33
CA HIS A 218 21.80 9.81 1.29
C HIS A 218 22.79 10.97 1.08
N LEU A 219 22.84 11.88 2.05
CA LEU A 219 23.62 13.13 1.99
C LEU A 219 25.11 12.91 1.67
N ASN A 220 25.73 11.84 2.17
CA ASN A 220 27.14 11.56 1.90
C ASN A 220 27.40 11.24 0.42
N LEU A 221 26.47 10.54 -0.23
CA LEU A 221 26.55 10.25 -1.67
C LEU A 221 26.39 11.54 -2.47
N LEU A 222 25.40 12.38 -2.12
CA LEU A 222 25.21 13.68 -2.76
C LEU A 222 26.42 14.61 -2.62
N LYS A 223 27.06 14.65 -1.43
CA LYS A 223 28.29 15.42 -1.22
C LYS A 223 29.46 14.93 -2.06
N LYS A 224 29.59 13.60 -2.25
CA LYS A 224 30.61 13.02 -3.13
C LYS A 224 30.38 13.45 -4.58
N MET A 225 29.14 13.38 -5.06
CA MET A 225 28.77 13.79 -6.41
C MET A 225 28.96 15.30 -6.64
N ASP A 226 28.61 16.13 -5.65
CA ASP A 226 28.87 17.58 -5.68
C ASP A 226 30.38 17.88 -5.77
N SER A 227 31.20 17.21 -4.97
CA SER A 227 32.66 17.37 -4.99
C SER A 227 33.27 16.95 -6.34
N ALA A 228 32.67 15.97 -7.00
CA ALA A 228 33.06 15.50 -8.34
C ALA A 228 32.50 16.39 -9.48
N LYS A 229 31.71 17.43 -9.18
CA LYS A 229 30.98 18.26 -10.16
C LYS A 229 30.02 17.48 -11.07
N GLU A 230 29.50 16.37 -10.56
CA GLU A 230 28.53 15.50 -11.25
C GLU A 230 27.08 15.86 -10.91
N LEU A 231 26.87 16.83 -10.00
CA LEU A 231 25.57 17.22 -9.49
C LEU A 231 25.19 18.63 -9.92
N ASN A 232 24.04 18.76 -10.59
CA ASN A 232 23.41 20.07 -10.77
C ASN A 232 22.55 20.41 -9.54
N ILE A 233 23.12 21.16 -8.59
CA ILE A 233 22.44 21.55 -7.34
C ILE A 233 21.22 22.47 -7.58
N HIS A 234 21.15 23.12 -8.74
CA HIS A 234 20.03 23.98 -9.13
C HIS A 234 18.96 23.25 -9.95
N ASP A 235 19.08 21.93 -10.16
CA ASP A 235 18.01 21.13 -10.77
C ASP A 235 16.78 21.11 -9.83
N SER A 236 15.65 21.62 -10.30
CA SER A 236 14.39 21.61 -9.55
C SER A 236 13.96 20.19 -9.20
N VAL A 237 14.27 19.21 -10.05
CA VAL A 237 13.92 17.81 -9.84
C VAL A 237 14.69 17.20 -8.65
N LEU A 238 15.90 17.69 -8.37
CA LEU A 238 16.65 17.31 -7.17
C LEU A 238 15.94 17.83 -5.91
N CYS A 239 15.43 19.07 -5.97
CA CYS A 239 14.68 19.67 -4.86
C CYS A 239 13.36 18.96 -4.62
N TRP A 240 12.61 18.62 -5.68
CA TRP A 240 11.39 17.81 -5.58
C TRP A 240 11.69 16.44 -4.95
N SER A 241 12.74 15.76 -5.40
CA SER A 241 13.15 14.46 -4.84
C SER A 241 13.50 14.57 -3.34
N ALA A 242 14.28 15.57 -2.95
CA ALA A 242 14.63 15.83 -1.56
C ALA A 242 13.39 16.15 -0.69
N ALA A 243 12.46 16.95 -1.22
CA ALA A 243 11.23 17.30 -0.54
C ALA A 243 10.30 16.08 -0.35
N ASN A 244 10.20 15.21 -1.36
CA ASN A 244 9.52 13.92 -1.26
C ASN A 244 10.18 12.99 -0.21
N GLY A 245 11.50 13.09 -0.03
CA GLY A 245 12.24 12.30 0.97
C GLY A 245 12.07 12.81 2.39
N GLY A 246 11.98 14.13 2.54
CA GLY A 246 11.83 14.77 3.84
C GLY A 246 13.09 14.75 4.71
N ASP A 247 14.22 14.24 4.20
CA ASP A 247 15.45 14.20 4.98
C ASP A 247 15.97 15.62 5.27
N LEU A 248 15.88 15.99 6.55
CA LEU A 248 16.19 17.33 7.01
C LEU A 248 17.66 17.70 6.77
N ALA A 249 18.59 16.72 6.84
CA ALA A 249 20.01 16.96 6.61
C ALA A 249 20.29 17.33 5.15
N THR A 250 19.67 16.60 4.22
CA THR A 250 19.75 16.86 2.77
C THR A 250 19.13 18.21 2.41
N ILE A 251 17.95 18.53 2.95
CA ILE A 251 17.28 19.82 2.70
C ILE A 251 18.10 21.00 3.25
N LYS A 252 18.65 20.89 4.46
CA LYS A 252 19.58 21.89 5.03
C LYS A 252 20.78 22.11 4.14
N TRP A 253 21.37 21.02 3.64
CA TRP A 253 22.54 21.07 2.79
C TRP A 253 22.23 21.73 1.44
N LEU A 254 21.16 21.34 0.74
CA LEU A 254 20.73 21.96 -0.51
C LEU A 254 20.46 23.46 -0.34
N ARG A 255 19.75 23.84 0.73
CA ARG A 255 19.50 25.25 1.07
C ARG A 255 20.79 26.03 1.33
N SER A 256 21.77 25.41 2.01
CA SER A 256 23.09 26.03 2.27
C SER A 256 23.86 26.31 0.98
N LYS A 257 23.64 25.49 -0.06
CA LYS A 257 24.21 25.65 -1.40
C LYS A 257 23.44 26.65 -2.29
N GLY A 258 22.31 27.18 -1.81
CA GLY A 258 21.51 28.18 -2.51
C GLY A 258 20.38 27.61 -3.37
N SER A 259 20.06 26.31 -3.27
CA SER A 259 18.86 25.75 -3.88
C SER A 259 17.61 26.42 -3.32
N GLN A 260 16.67 26.75 -4.20
CA GLN A 260 15.37 27.31 -3.84
C GLN A 260 14.31 26.23 -3.94
N PHE A 261 13.45 26.14 -2.93
CA PHE A 261 12.32 25.23 -2.92
C PHE A 261 11.08 26.00 -3.34
N ASP A 262 10.51 25.62 -4.49
CA ASP A 262 9.29 26.20 -5.03
C ASP A 262 8.06 25.79 -4.21
N GLN A 263 6.86 26.15 -4.68
CA GLN A 263 5.61 25.76 -4.03
C GLN A 263 5.33 24.25 -4.16
N GLY A 264 5.73 23.63 -5.27
CA GLY A 264 5.58 22.19 -5.51
C GLY A 264 6.39 21.35 -4.52
N CYS A 265 7.65 21.72 -4.24
CA CYS A 265 8.46 21.08 -3.20
C CYS A 265 7.75 21.06 -1.85
N VAL A 266 7.13 22.19 -1.48
CA VAL A 266 6.42 22.29 -0.21
C VAL A 266 5.16 21.44 -0.21
N ALA A 267 4.42 21.38 -1.32
CA ALA A 267 3.24 20.54 -1.45
C ALA A 267 3.58 19.04 -1.35
N ASP A 268 4.61 18.59 -2.06
CA ASP A 268 5.08 17.19 -2.00
C ASP A 268 5.50 16.77 -0.58
N ALA A 269 6.26 17.64 0.10
CA ALA A 269 6.66 17.39 1.48
C ALA A 269 5.46 17.41 2.44
N ALA A 270 4.47 18.25 2.17
CA ALA A 270 3.26 18.37 2.96
C ALA A 270 2.37 17.12 2.83
N GLY A 271 2.19 16.62 1.61
CA GLY A 271 1.48 15.36 1.35
C GLY A 271 2.14 14.11 1.92
N ARG A 272 3.41 14.19 2.32
CA ARG A 272 4.15 13.12 3.00
C ARG A 272 4.37 13.35 4.49
N GLY A 273 3.89 14.47 5.03
CA GLY A 273 3.91 14.74 6.46
C GLY A 273 5.24 15.27 7.00
N HIS A 274 6.12 15.75 6.11
CA HIS A 274 7.47 16.18 6.48
C HIS A 274 7.48 17.60 7.07
N LEU A 275 6.87 17.79 8.23
CA LEU A 275 6.67 19.11 8.85
C LEU A 275 7.99 19.87 9.06
N GLU A 276 9.01 19.22 9.61
CA GLU A 276 10.31 19.85 9.88
C GLU A 276 11.06 20.23 8.60
N ALA A 277 10.89 19.43 7.54
CA ALA A 277 11.41 19.77 6.21
C ALA A 277 10.75 21.04 5.67
N ILE A 278 9.41 21.16 5.78
CA ILE A 278 8.67 22.34 5.33
C ILE A 278 9.10 23.59 6.09
N LYS A 279 9.22 23.50 7.42
CA LYS A 279 9.72 24.59 8.27
C LYS A 279 11.11 25.05 7.82
N GLU A 280 12.00 24.12 7.50
CA GLU A 280 13.36 24.42 7.06
C GLU A 280 13.41 25.00 5.62
N MET A 281 12.59 24.49 4.69
CA MET A 281 12.47 25.01 3.33
C MET A 281 11.97 26.45 3.30
N ARG A 282 11.02 26.80 4.17
CA ARG A 282 10.43 28.15 4.28
C ARG A 282 11.12 29.03 5.33
N ARG A 283 12.25 28.60 5.87
CA ARG A 283 13.07 29.39 6.77
C ARG A 283 13.68 30.57 6.02
N SER A 284 13.08 31.76 6.19
CA SER A 284 13.56 33.00 5.60
C SER A 284 15.04 33.24 5.91
N LYS A 285 15.86 33.52 4.89
CA LYS A 285 17.08 34.31 5.09
C LYS A 285 16.59 35.72 5.35
N ALA A 286 16.63 36.17 6.60
CA ALA A 286 16.27 37.53 6.96
C ALA A 286 16.97 38.53 6.01
N ARG A 287 16.21 39.15 5.10
CA ARG A 287 16.47 40.43 4.41
C ARG A 287 15.38 40.71 3.36
N GLY A 288 14.39 41.50 3.76
CA GLY A 288 13.89 42.62 2.96
C GLY A 288 13.13 42.38 1.65
N THR A 289 12.82 41.15 1.23
CA THR A 289 11.87 40.97 0.12
C THR A 289 10.45 41.04 0.66
N GLY A 290 9.72 42.09 0.26
CA GLY A 290 8.31 42.32 0.60
C GLY A 290 7.35 41.32 -0.06
N GLU A 291 7.72 40.03 -0.11
CA GLU A 291 6.77 38.99 -0.50
C GLU A 291 5.68 38.90 0.56
N SER A 292 4.49 39.33 0.15
CA SER A 292 3.24 39.14 0.91
C SER A 292 3.20 37.71 1.45
N ALA A 293 2.84 37.55 2.73
CA ALA A 293 2.70 36.22 3.35
C ALA A 293 1.79 35.28 2.54
N ARG A 294 0.88 35.84 1.72
CA ARG A 294 -0.01 35.12 0.81
C ARG A 294 0.69 34.59 -0.46
N ALA A 295 1.78 35.20 -0.93
CA ALA A 295 2.58 34.70 -2.05
C ALA A 295 3.49 33.51 -1.64
N ARG A 296 3.62 33.27 -0.33
CA ARG A 296 4.53 32.28 0.26
C ARG A 296 3.96 30.86 0.28
N TRP A 297 2.64 30.71 0.17
CA TRP A 297 1.91 29.46 0.32
C TRP A 297 0.97 29.24 -0.86
N SER A 298 0.96 28.03 -1.40
CA SER A 298 -0.07 27.56 -2.33
C SER A 298 -1.16 26.78 -1.58
N GLU A 299 -2.37 26.80 -2.11
CA GLU A 299 -3.48 25.95 -1.63
C GLU A 299 -3.11 24.46 -1.75
N ASP A 300 -2.31 24.11 -2.77
CA ASP A 300 -1.80 22.76 -3.00
C ASP A 300 -1.11 22.17 -1.77
N ALA A 301 -0.38 22.98 -0.98
CA ALA A 301 0.33 22.44 0.18
C ALA A 301 -0.61 21.93 1.27
N VAL A 302 -1.70 22.65 1.53
CA VAL A 302 -2.69 22.20 2.53
C VAL A 302 -3.60 21.12 1.95
N GLU A 303 -3.86 21.17 0.64
CA GLU A 303 -4.57 20.14 -0.12
C GLU A 303 -3.87 18.78 -0.08
N GLU A 304 -2.58 18.72 -0.41
CA GLU A 304 -1.79 17.48 -0.40
C GLU A 304 -1.60 16.95 1.04
N ALA A 305 -1.32 17.84 2.02
CA ALA A 305 -1.27 17.43 3.43
C ALA A 305 -2.59 16.84 3.94
N ALA A 306 -3.71 17.38 3.44
CA ALA A 306 -5.04 16.88 3.76
C ALA A 306 -5.29 15.50 3.12
N GLU A 307 -4.88 15.29 1.87
CA GLU A 307 -4.97 13.99 1.18
C GLU A 307 -4.10 12.91 1.85
N GLY A 308 -2.91 13.27 2.33
CA GLY A 308 -1.99 12.35 3.03
C GLY A 308 -2.29 12.14 4.52
N GLY A 309 -3.28 12.86 5.08
CA GLY A 309 -3.72 12.64 6.47
C GLY A 309 -2.85 13.29 7.54
N HIS A 310 -2.03 14.26 7.16
CA HIS A 310 -1.06 14.89 8.05
C HIS A 310 -1.66 16.10 8.78
N LEU A 311 -2.53 15.83 9.77
CA LEU A 311 -3.24 16.87 10.53
C LEU A 311 -2.31 17.94 11.13
N GLU A 312 -1.16 17.55 11.68
CA GLU A 312 -0.18 18.50 12.24
C GLU A 312 0.36 19.46 11.18
N VAL A 313 0.61 18.97 9.96
CA VAL A 313 1.05 19.80 8.84
C VAL A 313 -0.06 20.75 8.40
N VAL A 314 -1.30 20.25 8.28
CA VAL A 314 -2.47 21.08 7.95
C VAL A 314 -2.66 22.20 8.99
N GLN A 315 -2.58 21.87 10.28
CA GLN A 315 -2.67 22.84 11.37
C GLN A 315 -1.57 23.89 11.28
N TRP A 316 -0.32 23.46 11.08
CA TRP A 316 0.81 24.36 10.99
C TRP A 316 0.73 25.28 9.76
N LEU A 317 0.36 24.74 8.58
CA LEU A 317 0.13 25.53 7.37
C LEU A 317 -0.96 26.58 7.59
N ARG A 318 -2.08 26.20 8.22
CA ARG A 318 -3.17 27.12 8.53
C ARG A 318 -2.74 28.25 9.46
N GLN A 319 -2.01 27.93 10.53
CA GLN A 319 -1.47 28.92 11.47
C GLN A 319 -0.49 29.90 10.80
N ASN A 320 0.21 29.47 9.75
CA ASN A 320 1.15 30.30 8.98
C ASN A 320 0.49 31.07 7.83
N GLY A 321 -0.84 31.10 7.75
CA GLY A 321 -1.59 31.87 6.77
C GLY A 321 -1.71 31.21 5.39
N CYS A 322 -1.49 29.89 5.29
CA CYS A 322 -1.77 29.15 4.07
C CYS A 322 -3.28 29.23 3.74
N PRO A 323 -3.66 29.69 2.54
CA PRO A 323 -5.05 29.66 2.12
C PRO A 323 -5.53 28.21 1.99
N TRP A 324 -6.81 28.00 2.27
CA TRP A 324 -7.49 26.74 2.08
C TRP A 324 -8.80 26.97 1.33
N ASN A 325 -9.27 25.95 0.64
CA ASN A 325 -10.48 26.01 -0.16
C ASN A 325 -11.28 24.71 0.02
N SER A 326 -12.37 24.55 -0.72
CA SER A 326 -13.22 23.37 -0.58
C SER A 326 -12.57 22.07 -1.05
N ARG A 327 -11.54 22.13 -1.92
CA ARG A 327 -10.73 20.98 -2.33
C ARG A 327 -9.91 20.44 -1.18
N THR A 328 -9.47 21.25 -0.22
CA THR A 328 -8.77 20.77 0.98
C THR A 328 -9.59 19.72 1.71
N CYS A 329 -10.89 19.98 1.93
CA CYS A 329 -11.78 18.99 2.53
C CYS A 329 -12.09 17.81 1.59
N ALA A 330 -12.23 18.05 0.28
CA ALA A 330 -12.47 16.96 -0.66
C ALA A 330 -11.28 15.99 -0.75
N ARG A 331 -10.05 16.48 -0.68
CA ARG A 331 -8.83 15.65 -0.63
C ARG A 331 -8.69 14.89 0.69
N ALA A 332 -8.96 15.53 1.84
CA ALA A 332 -9.07 14.79 3.11
C ALA A 332 -10.13 13.69 3.06
N ALA A 333 -11.25 13.95 2.39
CA ALA A 333 -12.31 12.97 2.19
C ALA A 333 -11.87 11.82 1.28
N ARG A 334 -11.13 12.11 0.21
CA ARG A 334 -10.55 11.12 -0.70
C ARG A 334 -9.56 10.19 -0.02
N GLY A 335 -8.69 10.72 0.85
CA GLY A 335 -7.70 9.95 1.61
C GLY A 335 -8.25 9.26 2.87
N GLY A 336 -9.51 9.51 3.24
CA GLY A 336 -10.14 8.85 4.38
C GLY A 336 -9.84 9.47 5.73
N HIS A 337 -9.40 10.73 5.76
CA HIS A 337 -8.92 11.41 6.96
C HIS A 337 -10.01 12.20 7.68
N LEU A 338 -10.91 11.47 8.35
CA LEU A 338 -12.04 12.04 9.09
C LEU A 338 -11.63 13.09 10.16
N GLU A 339 -10.51 12.88 10.84
CA GLU A 339 -10.05 13.80 11.89
C GLU A 339 -9.67 15.18 11.32
N ILE A 340 -9.13 15.24 10.10
CA ILE A 340 -8.87 16.51 9.41
C ILE A 340 -10.18 17.22 9.08
N LEU A 341 -11.21 16.48 8.65
CA LEU A 341 -12.53 17.06 8.36
C LEU A 341 -13.20 17.61 9.63
N LYS A 342 -13.15 16.87 10.75
CA LYS A 342 -13.66 17.35 12.05
C LYS A 342 -12.95 18.63 12.48
N TRP A 343 -11.61 18.64 12.40
CA TRP A 343 -10.83 19.81 12.76
C TRP A 343 -11.08 21.00 11.82
N ALA A 344 -11.19 20.78 10.51
CA ALA A 344 -11.45 21.83 9.52
C ALA A 344 -12.85 22.45 9.71
N ARG A 345 -13.82 21.67 10.20
CA ARG A 345 -15.16 22.14 10.58
C ARG A 345 -15.19 22.94 11.88
N SER A 346 -14.24 22.73 12.79
CA SER A 346 -14.17 23.48 14.04
C SER A 346 -13.44 24.83 13.94
N GLN A 347 -12.87 25.16 12.78
CA GLN A 347 -12.21 26.45 12.55
C GLN A 347 -13.22 27.58 12.26
N ASP A 348 -12.79 28.82 12.46
CA ASP A 348 -13.56 30.03 12.14
C ASP A 348 -12.78 30.96 11.17
N PRO A 349 -13.27 31.19 9.93
CA PRO A 349 -14.40 30.52 9.32
C PRO A 349 -14.08 29.04 9.02
N PRO A 350 -15.08 28.15 9.01
CA PRO A 350 -14.87 26.73 8.72
C PRO A 350 -14.44 26.55 7.26
N CYS A 351 -13.68 25.48 7.00
CA CYS A 351 -13.32 25.17 5.62
C CYS A 351 -14.60 24.89 4.79
N PRO A 352 -14.77 25.55 3.63
CA PRO A 352 -16.00 25.44 2.85
C PRO A 352 -16.17 24.01 2.33
N TRP A 353 -17.40 23.52 2.36
CA TRP A 353 -17.75 22.19 1.85
C TRP A 353 -18.59 22.29 0.58
N TYR A 354 -18.46 21.30 -0.30
CA TYR A 354 -19.21 21.21 -1.56
C TYR A 354 -19.50 19.76 -1.93
N VAL A 355 -20.37 19.55 -2.94
CA VAL A 355 -20.84 18.23 -3.40
C VAL A 355 -19.71 17.23 -3.75
N GLY A 356 -18.51 17.74 -4.08
CA GLY A 356 -17.35 16.92 -4.36
C GLY A 356 -16.83 16.14 -3.17
N ILE A 357 -17.08 16.56 -1.92
CA ILE A 357 -16.59 15.87 -0.72
C ILE A 357 -17.18 14.48 -0.62
N CYS A 358 -18.50 14.34 -0.77
CA CYS A 358 -19.16 13.04 -0.77
C CYS A 358 -18.67 12.17 -1.94
N SER A 359 -18.44 12.78 -3.10
CA SER A 359 -17.96 12.05 -4.28
C SER A 359 -16.53 11.53 -4.10
N GLN A 360 -15.66 12.31 -3.48
CA GLN A 360 -14.29 11.92 -3.15
C GLN A 360 -14.22 10.88 -2.02
N ALA A 361 -15.03 11.03 -0.97
CA ALA A 361 -15.16 10.00 0.07
C ALA A 361 -15.67 8.66 -0.51
N ALA A 362 -16.61 8.74 -1.47
CA ALA A 362 -17.12 7.57 -2.16
C ALA A 362 -16.09 6.95 -3.12
N GLU A 363 -15.23 7.75 -3.75
CA GLU A 363 -14.09 7.29 -4.56
C GLU A 363 -13.09 6.48 -3.71
N GLY A 364 -12.73 6.95 -2.50
CA GLY A 364 -11.85 6.21 -1.59
C GLY A 364 -12.54 5.12 -0.75
N GLY A 365 -13.86 4.93 -0.91
CA GLY A 365 -14.61 3.91 -0.16
C GLY A 365 -14.83 4.24 1.33
N HIS A 366 -14.63 5.49 1.73
CA HIS A 366 -14.60 5.95 3.12
C HIS A 366 -16.01 6.24 3.68
N LEU A 367 -16.74 5.17 3.98
CA LEU A 367 -18.12 5.23 4.48
C LEU A 367 -18.30 6.09 5.74
N GLU A 368 -17.35 6.06 6.69
CA GLU A 368 -17.45 6.83 7.93
C GLU A 368 -17.41 8.35 7.68
N ILE A 369 -16.69 8.80 6.65
CA ILE A 369 -16.70 10.21 6.23
C ILE A 369 -18.06 10.60 5.66
N LEU A 370 -18.68 9.74 4.85
CA LEU A 370 -20.02 9.99 4.32
C LEU A 370 -21.06 10.08 5.44
N LYS A 371 -21.01 9.19 6.43
CA LYS A 371 -21.87 9.25 7.62
C LYS A 371 -21.67 10.56 8.38
N PHE A 372 -20.42 10.95 8.63
CA PHE A 372 -20.11 12.22 9.30
C PHE A 372 -20.62 13.44 8.51
N ALA A 373 -20.40 13.46 7.19
CA ALA A 373 -20.81 14.55 6.33
C ALA A 373 -22.35 14.68 6.23
N ARG A 374 -23.07 13.56 6.29
CA ARG A 374 -24.54 13.52 6.34
C ARG A 374 -25.11 13.91 7.70
N GLY A 375 -24.36 13.72 8.78
CA GLY A 375 -24.74 14.11 10.14
C GLY A 375 -24.49 15.60 10.48
N GLN A 376 -23.96 16.41 9.56
CA GLN A 376 -23.78 17.85 9.78
C GLN A 376 -25.08 18.64 9.59
N ASP A 377 -25.12 19.86 10.13
CA ASP A 377 -26.21 20.83 9.92
C ASP A 377 -25.67 22.15 9.31
N PRO A 378 -26.02 22.48 8.05
CA PRO A 378 -26.75 21.64 7.09
C PRO A 378 -25.88 20.45 6.63
N PRO A 379 -26.51 19.32 6.20
CA PRO A 379 -25.77 18.18 5.67
C PRO A 379 -24.97 18.56 4.42
N CYS A 380 -23.81 17.93 4.22
CA CYS A 380 -23.08 18.10 2.97
C CYS A 380 -23.95 17.58 1.80
N PRO A 381 -24.14 18.38 0.73
CA PRO A 381 -24.87 17.91 -0.43
C PRO A 381 -24.13 16.75 -1.09
N TRP A 382 -24.88 15.81 -1.65
CA TRP A 382 -24.39 14.74 -2.51
C TRP A 382 -25.11 14.75 -3.85
N SER A 383 -24.53 14.08 -4.85
CA SER A 383 -25.10 13.98 -6.19
C SER A 383 -24.85 12.58 -6.75
N ALA A 384 -25.31 12.34 -7.99
CA ALA A 384 -25.04 11.09 -8.68
C ALA A 384 -23.53 10.78 -8.75
N GLY A 385 -22.67 11.82 -8.72
CA GLY A 385 -21.22 11.67 -8.64
C GLY A 385 -20.75 10.79 -7.47
N THR A 386 -21.47 10.80 -6.34
CA THR A 386 -21.17 9.94 -5.18
C THR A 386 -21.37 8.46 -5.52
N SER A 387 -22.52 8.09 -6.10
CA SER A 387 -22.76 6.72 -6.54
C SER A 387 -21.86 6.31 -7.71
N ILE A 388 -21.57 7.24 -8.64
CA ILE A 388 -20.70 6.99 -9.80
C ILE A 388 -19.28 6.61 -9.35
N ARG A 389 -18.67 7.39 -8.45
CA ARG A 389 -17.31 7.12 -7.96
C ARG A 389 -17.21 5.84 -7.15
N ALA A 390 -18.17 5.60 -6.25
CA ALA A 390 -18.21 4.33 -5.52
C ALA A 390 -18.40 3.12 -6.45
N ALA A 391 -19.16 3.28 -7.54
CA ALA A 391 -19.36 2.22 -8.51
C ALA A 391 -18.11 1.93 -9.36
N GLU A 392 -17.36 2.97 -9.77
CA GLU A 392 -16.12 2.83 -10.53
C GLU A 392 -15.05 2.05 -9.73
N GLU A 393 -14.88 2.39 -8.46
CA GLU A 393 -13.87 1.80 -7.57
C GLU A 393 -14.34 0.53 -6.84
N GLY A 394 -15.56 0.06 -7.11
CA GLY A 394 -16.04 -1.22 -6.59
C GLY A 394 -16.51 -1.20 -5.14
N HIS A 395 -16.76 -0.01 -4.56
CA HIS A 395 -17.13 0.18 -3.16
C HIS A 395 -18.63 -0.10 -2.92
N LEU A 396 -19.00 -1.38 -3.06
CA LEU A 396 -20.38 -1.86 -2.91
C LEU A 396 -20.99 -1.53 -1.53
N HIS A 397 -20.21 -1.54 -0.45
CA HIS A 397 -20.67 -1.19 0.90
C HIS A 397 -21.11 0.27 0.98
N VAL A 398 -20.41 1.19 0.30
CA VAL A 398 -20.80 2.60 0.20
C VAL A 398 -22.11 2.74 -0.57
N LEU A 399 -22.26 2.06 -1.70
CA LEU A 399 -23.49 2.10 -2.50
C LEU A 399 -24.71 1.57 -1.74
N LYS A 400 -24.56 0.45 -1.03
CA LYS A 400 -25.62 -0.12 -0.18
C LYS A 400 -26.08 0.86 0.88
N TRP A 401 -25.14 1.48 1.58
CA TRP A 401 -25.46 2.48 2.60
C TRP A 401 -26.07 3.76 2.00
N ALA A 402 -25.53 4.25 0.88
CA ALA A 402 -26.05 5.45 0.21
C ALA A 402 -27.47 5.24 -0.31
N ARG A 403 -27.80 4.00 -0.73
CA ARG A 403 -29.14 3.60 -1.14
C ARG A 403 -30.12 3.47 0.02
N SER A 404 -29.64 3.23 1.24
CA SER A 404 -30.47 3.10 2.44
C SER A 404 -30.82 4.44 3.12
N GLN A 405 -30.35 5.58 2.58
CA GLN A 405 -30.64 6.90 3.14
C GLN A 405 -31.97 7.45 2.61
N ASP A 406 -32.50 8.48 3.29
CA ASP A 406 -33.71 9.20 2.87
C ASP A 406 -33.44 10.72 2.74
N PRO A 407 -33.57 11.32 1.53
CA PRO A 407 -33.72 10.63 0.25
C PRO A 407 -32.45 9.83 -0.11
N PRO A 408 -32.55 8.75 -0.89
CA PRO A 408 -31.38 7.96 -1.28
C PRO A 408 -30.44 8.78 -2.17
N CYS A 409 -29.14 8.47 -2.14
CA CYS A 409 -28.19 9.08 -3.06
C CYS A 409 -28.61 8.77 -4.51
N PRO A 410 -28.75 9.78 -5.38
CA PRO A 410 -29.15 9.54 -6.76
C PRO A 410 -28.10 8.70 -7.49
N TRP A 411 -28.56 7.97 -8.50
CA TRP A 411 -27.73 7.27 -9.48
C TRP A 411 -28.25 7.54 -10.89
N SER A 412 -27.49 7.14 -11.90
CA SER A 412 -27.90 7.25 -13.30
C SER A 412 -27.27 6.13 -14.13
N GLU A 413 -27.53 6.08 -15.44
CA GLU A 413 -26.86 5.14 -16.35
C GLU A 413 -25.33 5.21 -16.30
N VAL A 414 -24.81 6.38 -15.92
CA VAL A 414 -23.39 6.62 -15.66
C VAL A 414 -22.84 5.71 -14.57
N THR A 415 -23.64 5.40 -13.55
CA THR A 415 -23.24 4.53 -12.45
C THR A 415 -22.96 3.10 -12.95
N CYS A 416 -23.82 2.55 -13.82
CA CYS A 416 -23.63 1.24 -14.42
C CYS A 416 -22.42 1.20 -15.37
N TYR A 417 -22.24 2.21 -16.22
CA TYR A 417 -21.06 2.20 -17.11
C TYR A 417 -19.75 2.42 -16.37
N CYS A 418 -19.73 3.22 -15.29
CA CYS A 418 -18.51 3.40 -14.49
C CYS A 418 -18.14 2.12 -13.74
N ALA A 419 -19.12 1.38 -13.19
CA ALA A 419 -18.89 0.04 -12.68
C ALA A 419 -18.31 -0.88 -13.76
N ALA A 420 -18.83 -0.81 -14.98
CA ALA A 420 -18.31 -1.60 -16.10
C ALA A 420 -16.89 -1.19 -16.52
N ARG A 421 -16.58 0.10 -16.53
CA ARG A 421 -15.23 0.65 -16.80
C ARG A 421 -14.22 0.16 -15.76
N GLY A 422 -14.61 0.11 -14.48
CA GLY A 422 -13.80 -0.40 -13.38
C GLY A 422 -13.71 -1.92 -13.31
N GLY A 423 -14.49 -2.66 -14.10
CA GLY A 423 -14.54 -4.13 -14.04
C GLY A 423 -15.32 -4.68 -12.84
N GLN A 424 -16.16 -3.86 -12.20
CA GLN A 424 -16.79 -4.14 -10.92
C GLN A 424 -18.07 -4.98 -11.10
N LEU A 425 -17.91 -6.26 -11.45
CA LEU A 425 -19.02 -7.17 -11.74
C LEU A 425 -20.02 -7.30 -10.59
N ASP A 426 -19.54 -7.40 -9.34
CA ASP A 426 -20.41 -7.56 -8.18
C ASP A 426 -21.23 -6.30 -7.88
N VAL A 427 -20.65 -5.12 -8.11
CA VAL A 427 -21.38 -3.85 -8.06
C VAL A 427 -22.46 -3.83 -9.14
N LEU A 428 -22.13 -4.22 -10.38
CA LEU A 428 -23.08 -4.19 -11.48
C LEU A 428 -24.24 -5.18 -11.24
N LYS A 429 -23.96 -6.39 -10.75
CA LYS A 429 -24.99 -7.36 -10.31
C LYS A 429 -25.92 -6.76 -9.26
N TRP A 430 -25.35 -6.11 -8.24
CA TRP A 430 -26.15 -5.50 -7.18
C TRP A 430 -26.99 -4.32 -7.69
N LEU A 431 -26.43 -3.45 -8.54
CA LEU A 431 -27.14 -2.32 -9.15
C LEU A 431 -28.35 -2.79 -9.98
N ARG A 432 -28.21 -3.92 -10.68
CA ARG A 432 -29.27 -4.53 -11.48
C ARG A 432 -30.31 -5.28 -10.65
N SER A 433 -29.99 -5.66 -9.42
CA SER A 433 -30.94 -6.33 -8.50
C SER A 433 -31.77 -5.35 -7.65
N GLN A 434 -31.60 -4.04 -7.82
CA GLN A 434 -32.39 -3.02 -7.10
C GLN A 434 -33.77 -2.81 -7.73
N ASP A 435 -34.69 -2.21 -6.96
CA ASP A 435 -36.02 -1.80 -7.44
C ASP A 435 -36.26 -0.29 -7.19
N PRO A 436 -36.44 0.53 -8.25
CA PRO A 436 -36.18 0.20 -9.65
C PRO A 436 -34.67 -0.07 -9.88
N PRO A 437 -34.30 -0.91 -10.86
CA PRO A 437 -32.91 -1.22 -11.12
C PRO A 437 -32.19 0.02 -11.65
N CYS A 438 -30.90 0.17 -11.32
CA CYS A 438 -30.11 1.28 -11.85
C CYS A 438 -30.13 1.22 -13.38
N PRO A 439 -30.51 2.31 -14.07
CA PRO A 439 -30.54 2.31 -15.53
C PRO A 439 -29.14 2.05 -16.08
N TRP A 440 -29.09 1.59 -17.32
CA TRP A 440 -27.86 1.36 -18.07
C TRP A 440 -28.07 1.74 -19.54
N SER A 441 -26.98 1.99 -20.26
CA SER A 441 -27.00 2.40 -21.65
C SER A 441 -25.90 1.69 -22.44
N GLU A 442 -25.82 1.92 -23.75
CA GLU A 442 -24.74 1.41 -24.60
C GLU A 442 -23.33 1.68 -24.03
N GLY A 443 -23.20 2.76 -23.24
CA GLY A 443 -21.97 3.09 -22.52
C GLY A 443 -21.45 1.92 -21.65
N THR A 444 -22.34 1.13 -21.03
CA THR A 444 -21.93 0.02 -20.16
C THR A 444 -21.13 -1.05 -20.93
N CYS A 445 -21.63 -1.50 -22.06
CA CYS A 445 -20.92 -2.45 -22.93
C CYS A 445 -19.68 -1.80 -23.59
N PHE A 446 -19.79 -0.55 -24.03
CA PHE A 446 -18.70 0.19 -24.64
C PHE A 446 -17.47 0.30 -23.72
N TYR A 447 -17.66 0.75 -22.48
CA TYR A 447 -16.56 0.92 -21.53
C TYR A 447 -16.01 -0.42 -21.01
N ALA A 448 -16.86 -1.46 -20.90
CA ALA A 448 -16.39 -2.81 -20.61
C ALA A 448 -15.43 -3.30 -21.72
N ALA A 449 -15.80 -3.12 -22.99
CA ALA A 449 -14.97 -3.53 -24.11
C ALA A 449 -13.67 -2.71 -24.20
N LEU A 450 -13.76 -1.38 -24.04
CA LEU A 450 -12.60 -0.47 -24.04
C LEU A 450 -11.57 -0.81 -22.97
N ARG A 451 -12.01 -1.33 -21.81
CA ARG A 451 -11.14 -1.69 -20.67
C ARG A 451 -10.82 -3.18 -20.59
N GLY A 452 -11.26 -3.98 -21.55
CA GLY A 452 -10.97 -5.42 -21.59
C GLY A 452 -11.77 -6.26 -20.59
N GLN A 453 -12.87 -5.73 -20.05
CA GLN A 453 -13.68 -6.33 -18.98
C GLN A 453 -14.67 -7.37 -19.53
N LEU A 454 -14.15 -8.51 -19.99
CA LEU A 454 -14.93 -9.54 -20.67
C LEU A 454 -16.09 -10.11 -19.83
N GLU A 455 -15.86 -10.38 -18.54
CA GLU A 455 -16.90 -10.95 -17.67
C GLU A 455 -18.05 -9.98 -17.39
N VAL A 456 -17.74 -8.69 -17.31
CA VAL A 456 -18.77 -7.63 -17.25
C VAL A 456 -19.59 -7.59 -18.53
N LEU A 457 -18.93 -7.68 -19.69
CA LEU A 457 -19.60 -7.65 -20.99
C LEU A 457 -20.53 -8.87 -21.17
N LYS A 458 -20.06 -10.07 -20.81
CA LYS A 458 -20.87 -11.30 -20.77
C LYS A 458 -22.09 -11.14 -19.85
N PHE A 459 -21.88 -10.63 -18.64
CA PHE A 459 -22.97 -10.40 -17.70
C PHE A 459 -24.01 -9.42 -18.26
N ALA A 460 -23.56 -8.28 -18.78
CA ALA A 460 -24.45 -7.25 -19.33
C ALA A 460 -25.26 -7.75 -20.53
N ARG A 461 -24.68 -8.60 -21.37
CA ARG A 461 -25.35 -9.22 -22.52
C ARG A 461 -26.21 -10.44 -22.17
N GLY A 462 -26.01 -11.04 -21.01
CA GLY A 462 -26.82 -12.15 -20.51
C GLY A 462 -28.02 -11.76 -19.64
N GLN A 463 -28.33 -10.47 -19.48
CA GLN A 463 -29.56 -10.03 -18.77
C GLN A 463 -30.78 -10.04 -19.69
N ASP A 464 -31.98 -9.98 -19.09
CA ASP A 464 -33.24 -9.81 -19.79
C ASP A 464 -34.00 -8.55 -19.29
N PRO A 465 -34.19 -7.51 -20.13
CA PRO A 465 -33.59 -7.34 -21.46
C PRO A 465 -32.06 -7.13 -21.37
N PRO A 466 -31.29 -7.49 -22.40
CA PRO A 466 -29.84 -7.32 -22.38
C PRO A 466 -29.47 -5.84 -22.46
N CYS A 467 -28.26 -5.49 -22.00
CA CYS A 467 -27.77 -4.13 -22.13
C CYS A 467 -27.68 -3.75 -23.62
N PRO A 468 -28.20 -2.57 -24.03
CA PRO A 468 -27.97 -2.03 -25.36
C PRO A 468 -26.49 -1.97 -25.66
N TRP A 469 -26.09 -2.20 -26.91
CA TRP A 469 -24.70 -2.10 -27.32
C TRP A 469 -24.54 -1.89 -28.83
N SER A 470 -23.43 -1.28 -29.25
CA SER A 470 -22.97 -1.33 -30.64
C SER A 470 -21.83 -2.33 -30.75
N ARG A 471 -22.09 -3.47 -31.41
CA ARG A 471 -21.10 -4.52 -31.67
C ARG A 471 -19.84 -3.95 -32.34
N ASN A 472 -20.03 -3.21 -33.43
CA ASN A 472 -18.95 -2.61 -34.22
C ASN A 472 -18.10 -1.64 -33.38
N ARG A 473 -18.75 -0.79 -32.57
CA ARG A 473 -18.05 0.18 -31.73
C ARG A 473 -17.27 -0.52 -30.62
N CYS A 474 -17.89 -1.47 -29.90
CA CYS A 474 -17.23 -2.24 -28.85
C CYS A 474 -16.03 -3.02 -29.39
N ARG A 475 -16.17 -3.64 -30.57
CA ARG A 475 -15.09 -4.35 -31.26
C ARG A 475 -13.93 -3.42 -31.66
N ALA A 476 -14.24 -2.27 -32.24
CA ALA A 476 -13.24 -1.30 -32.68
C ALA A 476 -12.39 -0.78 -31.52
N GLU A 477 -13.02 -0.45 -30.38
CA GLU A 477 -12.32 0.01 -29.18
C GLU A 477 -11.47 -1.09 -28.54
N ALA A 478 -12.02 -2.30 -28.42
CA ALA A 478 -11.26 -3.45 -27.93
C ALA A 478 -10.02 -3.70 -28.81
N LYS A 479 -10.13 -3.54 -30.14
CA LYS A 479 -9.00 -3.61 -31.08
C LYS A 479 -8.00 -2.48 -30.88
N TYR A 480 -8.47 -1.24 -30.73
CA TYR A 480 -7.61 -0.08 -30.49
C TYR A 480 -6.77 -0.23 -29.20
N LYS A 481 -7.34 -0.85 -28.16
CA LYS A 481 -6.65 -1.14 -26.89
C LYS A 481 -5.96 -2.50 -26.81
N GLY A 482 -6.00 -3.30 -27.88
CA GLY A 482 -5.32 -4.60 -27.94
C GLY A 482 -5.95 -5.72 -27.10
N HIS A 483 -7.24 -5.62 -26.77
CA HIS A 483 -7.97 -6.59 -25.96
C HIS A 483 -8.52 -7.76 -26.80
N GLN A 484 -7.62 -8.65 -27.25
CA GLN A 484 -7.96 -9.76 -28.16
C GLN A 484 -9.04 -10.70 -27.61
N HIS A 485 -9.02 -11.01 -26.31
CA HIS A 485 -10.01 -11.87 -25.66
C HIS A 485 -11.44 -11.31 -25.71
N VAL A 486 -11.58 -9.97 -25.72
CA VAL A 486 -12.87 -9.31 -25.92
C VAL A 486 -13.29 -9.39 -27.38
N ILE A 487 -12.38 -9.16 -28.33
CA ILE A 487 -12.65 -9.25 -29.77
C ILE A 487 -13.13 -10.67 -30.13
N ASP A 488 -12.39 -11.69 -29.69
CA ASP A 488 -12.72 -13.10 -29.97
C ASP A 488 -14.12 -13.46 -29.47
N TRP A 489 -14.53 -12.92 -28.32
CA TRP A 489 -15.86 -13.15 -27.77
C TRP A 489 -16.94 -12.36 -28.51
N ILE A 490 -16.67 -11.10 -28.89
CA ILE A 490 -17.58 -10.28 -29.69
C ILE A 490 -17.81 -10.91 -31.06
N ASP A 491 -16.77 -11.47 -31.68
CA ASP A 491 -16.84 -12.11 -33.01
C ASP A 491 -17.63 -13.44 -32.96
N GLN A 492 -17.77 -14.05 -31.79
CA GLN A 492 -18.61 -15.24 -31.58
C GLN A 492 -20.10 -14.93 -31.36
N GLN A 493 -20.48 -13.67 -31.13
CA GLN A 493 -21.90 -13.32 -31.00
C GLN A 493 -22.56 -13.30 -32.40
N GLU A 494 -23.81 -13.73 -32.53
CA GLU A 494 -24.55 -13.63 -33.79
C GLU A 494 -24.88 -12.15 -34.08
N ASP A 495 -24.90 -11.74 -35.35
CA ASP A 495 -25.33 -10.39 -35.72
C ASP A 495 -26.84 -10.29 -35.48
N GLU A 496 -27.24 -9.58 -34.42
CA GLU A 496 -28.64 -9.21 -34.15
C GLU A 496 -29.23 -8.30 -35.27
N SER A 497 -28.45 -7.94 -36.30
CA SER A 497 -28.92 -7.22 -37.48
C SER A 497 -29.52 -8.09 -38.59
N ASP A 498 -29.52 -9.43 -38.45
CA ASP A 498 -30.12 -10.36 -39.44
C ASP A 498 -31.45 -10.99 -38.96
N VAL A 499 -32.06 -10.45 -37.90
CA VAL A 499 -33.40 -10.88 -37.45
C VAL A 499 -34.40 -9.75 -37.73
N GLU A 500 -34.78 -9.59 -39.00
CA GLU A 500 -35.99 -8.88 -39.44
C GLU A 500 -37.21 -9.81 -39.47
#